data_AF-A0A942LAR4-F1
#
_entry.id   AF-A0A942LAR4-F1
#
_cell.length_a   1.000
_cell.length_b   1.000
_cell.length_c   1.000
_cell.angle_alpha   90.00
_cell.angle_beta   90.00
_cell.angle_gamma   90.00
#
_symmetry.space_group_name_H-M   'P 1'
#
loop_
_entity.id
_entity.type
_entity.pdbx_description
1 polymer ?
#
loop_
_entity_poly.entity_id
_entity_poly.type
_entity_poly.pdbx_seq_one_letter_code
_entity_poly.pdbx_strand_id
1 'polypeptide(L)'
;MKTKYLILVFAAFLYSCGGGSDDSMNGNNNPPPVTGTVTYAKDIQPIVMTTCATASCHLGNSGTAGFGLETYTLLKSAAQNRPLFVRIQSSTSPMPPTGKMSQATINLFLAWRDQGYLEN
;
A
#
# COMPACT_ATOMS: atom_id res chain seq x y z
N MET A 1 41.85 28.45 -51.46
CA MET A 1 41.48 27.69 -50.24
C MET A 1 40.23 26.90 -50.58
N LYS A 2 40.30 25.57 -50.51
CA LYS A 2 39.42 24.65 -51.24
C LYS A 2 38.12 24.41 -50.47
N THR A 3 36.99 24.80 -51.08
CA THR A 3 35.62 24.52 -50.66
C THR A 3 35.40 23.04 -50.43
N LYS A 4 34.88 22.65 -49.26
CA LYS A 4 34.42 21.30 -48.97
C LYS A 4 32.93 21.34 -48.66
N TYR A 5 32.12 21.02 -49.66
CA TYR A 5 30.75 20.56 -49.44
C TYR A 5 30.82 19.11 -49.00
N LEU A 6 30.28 18.78 -47.84
CA LEU A 6 30.00 17.41 -47.46
C LEU A 6 28.52 17.32 -47.12
N ILE A 7 27.76 16.91 -48.13
CA ILE A 7 26.39 16.43 -48.02
C ILE A 7 26.46 15.14 -47.19
N LEU A 8 25.74 15.07 -46.06
CA LEU A 8 25.29 13.80 -45.51
C LEU A 8 23.80 13.88 -45.17
N VAL A 9 23.10 13.01 -45.88
CA VAL A 9 21.65 12.84 -46.01
C VAL A 9 21.06 12.27 -44.73
N PHE A 10 20.02 12.95 -44.25
CA PHE A 10 18.71 12.41 -43.86
C PHE A 10 18.63 10.95 -43.37
N ALA A 11 18.41 10.78 -42.06
CA ALA A 11 17.55 9.74 -41.54
C ALA A 11 16.90 10.26 -40.25
N ALA A 12 15.84 11.05 -40.41
CA ALA A 12 14.90 11.32 -39.34
C ALA A 12 14.21 10.01 -38.98
N PHE A 13 14.78 9.24 -38.05
CA PHE A 13 14.04 8.22 -37.32
C PHE A 13 13.03 8.96 -36.44
N LEU A 14 11.88 9.30 -37.02
CA LEU A 14 10.68 9.56 -36.25
C LEU A 14 10.29 8.24 -35.60
N TYR A 15 10.83 8.01 -34.40
CA TYR A 15 10.32 6.99 -33.51
C TYR A 15 8.90 7.40 -33.15
N SER A 16 7.96 6.83 -33.90
CA SER A 16 6.55 6.81 -33.55
C SER A 16 6.46 6.14 -32.17
N CYS A 17 6.28 6.95 -31.12
CA CYS A 17 5.79 6.44 -29.86
C CYS A 17 4.28 6.24 -30.01
N GLY A 18 3.91 5.16 -30.71
CA GLY A 18 2.58 4.59 -30.67
C GLY A 18 2.43 3.78 -29.40
N GLY A 19 2.12 4.46 -28.30
CA GLY A 19 1.78 3.86 -27.01
C GLY A 19 0.58 4.60 -26.43
N GLY A 20 -0.57 4.47 -27.09
CA GLY A 20 -1.84 4.83 -26.49
C GLY A 20 -2.06 3.95 -25.26
N SER A 21 -1.97 4.56 -24.09
CA SER A 21 -2.76 4.18 -22.94
C SER A 21 -3.29 5.48 -22.39
N ASP A 22 -4.40 5.89 -22.98
CA ASP A 22 -5.47 6.55 -22.26
C ASP A 22 -6.06 5.57 -21.23
N ASP A 23 -5.28 5.20 -20.21
CA ASP A 23 -5.90 4.81 -18.94
C ASP A 23 -6.37 6.10 -18.27
N SER A 24 -7.51 6.55 -18.77
CA SER A 24 -8.56 7.23 -18.02
C SER A 24 -8.05 7.94 -16.77
N MET A 25 -7.91 9.26 -16.87
CA MET A 25 -8.16 10.18 -15.77
C MET A 25 -9.61 9.97 -15.28
N ASN A 26 -9.90 8.79 -14.72
CA ASN A 26 -11.04 8.54 -13.88
C ASN A 26 -10.63 9.14 -12.55
N GLY A 27 -11.16 10.32 -12.23
CA GLY A 27 -10.94 11.04 -10.97
C GLY A 27 -11.48 10.29 -9.74
N ASN A 28 -11.45 8.96 -9.75
CA ASN A 28 -11.80 8.10 -8.66
C ASN A 28 -10.50 7.50 -8.09
N ASN A 29 -9.97 8.14 -7.05
CA ASN A 29 -8.76 7.72 -6.32
C ASN A 29 -8.96 6.40 -5.53
N ASN A 30 -9.92 5.56 -5.93
CA ASN A 30 -10.24 4.32 -5.24
C ASN A 30 -9.54 3.14 -5.97
N PRO A 31 -8.66 2.38 -5.29
CA PRO A 31 -8.05 1.19 -5.87
C PRO A 31 -9.11 0.14 -6.24
N PRO A 32 -8.80 -0.79 -7.17
CA PRO A 32 -9.70 -1.87 -7.51
C PRO A 32 -10.09 -2.70 -6.26
N PRO A 33 -11.27 -3.36 -6.27
CA PRO A 33 -11.70 -4.23 -5.18
C PRO A 33 -10.69 -5.34 -4.90
N VAL A 34 -10.55 -5.73 -3.63
CA VAL A 34 -9.74 -6.88 -3.25
C VAL A 34 -10.44 -8.15 -3.70
N THR A 35 -9.76 -8.97 -4.50
CA THR A 35 -10.29 -10.24 -5.03
C THR A 35 -9.59 -11.43 -4.37
N GLY A 36 -10.36 -12.48 -4.07
CA GLY A 36 -9.85 -13.73 -3.52
C GLY A 36 -9.72 -13.74 -2.00
N THR A 37 -9.15 -14.82 -1.47
CA THR A 37 -8.94 -15.03 -0.04
C THR A 37 -7.77 -14.17 0.45
N VAL A 38 -8.01 -13.42 1.53
CA VAL A 38 -7.02 -12.60 2.23
C VAL A 38 -6.71 -13.27 3.55
N THR A 39 -5.42 -13.55 3.80
CA THR A 39 -5.01 -14.25 5.02
C THR A 39 -3.96 -13.45 5.77
N TYR A 40 -3.86 -13.70 7.08
CA TYR A 40 -2.90 -12.99 7.92
C TYR A 40 -1.48 -13.25 7.43
N ALA A 41 -1.09 -14.52 7.28
CA ALA A 41 0.28 -14.91 6.95
C ALA A 41 0.75 -14.33 5.61
N LYS A 42 -0.13 -14.33 4.60
CA LYS A 42 0.22 -13.90 3.25
C LYS A 42 0.14 -12.39 3.06
N ASP A 43 -0.96 -11.77 3.47
CA ASP A 43 -1.31 -10.43 3.02
C ASP A 43 -1.17 -9.37 4.13
N ILE A 44 -1.50 -9.71 5.37
CA ILE A 44 -1.59 -8.73 6.46
C ILE A 44 -0.29 -8.64 7.26
N GLN A 45 0.35 -9.77 7.59
CA GLN A 45 1.56 -9.83 8.40
C GLN A 45 2.70 -8.98 7.81
N PRO A 46 3.01 -9.04 6.50
CA PRO A 46 4.07 -8.20 5.94
C PRO A 46 3.83 -6.70 6.15
N ILE A 47 2.57 -6.27 6.08
CA ILE A 47 2.20 -4.86 6.29
C ILE A 47 2.34 -4.48 7.77
N VAL A 48 1.85 -5.35 8.66
CA VAL A 48 1.93 -5.12 10.11
C VAL A 48 3.36 -5.05 10.59
N MET A 49 4.23 -5.97 10.15
CA MET A 49 5.63 -6.02 10.58
C MET A 49 6.46 -4.83 10.08
N THR A 50 6.10 -4.26 8.93
CA THR A 50 6.82 -3.11 8.35
C THR A 50 6.29 -1.77 8.84
N THR A 51 5.00 -1.69 9.16
CA THR A 51 4.30 -0.40 9.34
C THR A 51 3.79 -0.18 10.76
N CYS A 52 3.39 -1.25 11.47
CA CYS A 52 2.71 -1.15 12.76
C CYS A 52 3.58 -1.67 13.91
N ALA A 53 4.03 -2.92 13.80
CA ALA A 53 4.81 -3.64 14.81
C ALA A 53 6.31 -3.26 14.75
N THR A 54 6.56 -1.95 14.73
CA THR A 54 7.91 -1.39 14.84
C THR A 54 8.29 -1.18 16.30
N ALA A 55 9.59 -1.22 16.60
CA ALA A 55 10.11 -1.17 17.97
C ALA A 55 9.60 0.03 18.81
N SER A 56 9.26 1.15 18.17
CA SER A 56 8.78 2.36 18.84
C SER A 56 7.26 2.47 18.98
N CYS A 57 6.47 1.62 18.32
CA CYS A 57 5.02 1.80 18.21
C CYS A 57 4.24 0.62 18.82
N HIS A 58 4.13 -0.49 18.09
CA HIS A 58 3.33 -1.66 18.48
C HIS A 58 4.12 -2.97 18.46
N LEU A 59 5.39 -2.94 18.88
CA LEU A 59 6.18 -4.15 19.07
C LEU A 59 6.32 -4.44 20.57
N GLY A 60 5.69 -5.53 21.02
CA GLY A 60 5.65 -5.90 22.44
C GLY A 60 5.07 -4.78 23.31
N ASN A 61 5.51 -4.71 24.57
CA ASN A 61 4.95 -3.76 25.55
C ASN A 61 5.74 -2.43 25.66
N SER A 62 6.79 -2.27 24.86
CA SER A 62 7.78 -1.18 25.00
C SER A 62 7.53 0.00 24.07
N GLY A 63 6.67 -0.16 23.07
CA GLY A 63 6.29 0.91 22.16
C GLY A 63 5.34 1.92 22.80
N THR A 64 5.18 3.08 22.15
CA THR A 64 4.33 4.20 22.62
C THR A 64 2.88 3.81 22.89
N ALA A 65 2.38 2.73 22.28
CA ALA A 65 1.03 2.23 22.49
C ALA A 65 0.87 1.31 23.72
N GLY A 66 1.99 0.79 24.27
CA GLY A 66 1.96 -0.12 25.43
C GLY A 66 1.39 -1.51 25.15
N PHE A 67 1.29 -1.94 23.88
CA PHE A 67 0.91 -3.29 23.48
C PHE A 67 1.42 -3.65 22.08
N GLY A 68 1.60 -4.94 21.83
CA GLY A 68 2.14 -5.50 20.58
C GLY A 68 1.09 -5.83 19.53
N LEU A 69 1.51 -5.91 18.27
CA LEU A 69 0.72 -6.34 17.11
C LEU A 69 1.44 -7.40 16.25
N GLU A 70 2.63 -7.86 16.68
CA GLU A 70 3.56 -8.69 15.90
C GLU A 70 3.14 -10.13 15.66
N THR A 71 2.03 -10.58 16.26
CA THR A 71 1.48 -11.92 16.06
C THR A 71 0.03 -11.85 15.60
N TYR A 72 -0.42 -12.91 14.94
CA TYR A 72 -1.82 -13.07 14.52
C TYR A 72 -2.78 -12.85 15.70
N THR A 73 -2.54 -13.51 16.84
CA THR A 73 -3.39 -13.41 18.03
C THR A 73 -3.48 -11.99 18.55
N LEU A 74 -2.36 -11.27 18.62
CA LEU A 74 -2.32 -9.88 19.07
C LEU A 74 -3.06 -8.95 18.11
N LEU A 75 -2.81 -9.09 16.80
CA LEU A 75 -3.46 -8.29 15.78
C LEU A 75 -4.96 -8.54 15.73
N LYS A 76 -5.39 -9.81 15.74
CA LYS A 76 -6.81 -10.19 15.77
C LYS A 76 -7.51 -9.65 17.00
N SER A 77 -6.87 -9.78 18.18
CA SER A 77 -7.39 -9.19 19.41
C SER A 77 -7.54 -7.68 19.31
N ALA A 78 -6.57 -6.98 18.72
CA ALA A 78 -6.67 -5.53 18.47
C ALA A 78 -7.75 -5.19 17.44
N ALA A 79 -7.93 -6.01 16.40
CA ALA A 79 -8.97 -5.83 15.40
C ALA A 79 -10.38 -5.96 15.99
N GLN A 80 -10.56 -6.83 16.98
CA GLN A 80 -11.85 -7.10 17.62
C GLN A 80 -12.15 -6.20 18.82
N ASN A 81 -11.13 -5.86 19.61
CA ASN A 81 -11.30 -5.24 20.94
C ASN A 81 -10.70 -3.83 21.03
N ARG A 82 -10.07 -3.32 19.98
CA ARG A 82 -9.45 -1.99 19.93
C ARG A 82 -9.89 -1.26 18.66
N PRO A 83 -9.71 0.07 18.56
CA PRO A 83 -10.19 0.84 17.42
C PRO A 83 -9.28 0.72 16.17
N LEU A 84 -8.74 -0.48 15.87
CA LEU A 84 -7.81 -0.69 14.75
C LEU A 84 -8.39 -0.14 13.44
N PHE A 85 -9.59 -0.59 13.06
CA PHE A 85 -10.22 -0.18 11.80
C PHE A 85 -10.61 1.30 11.77
N VAL A 86 -10.89 1.90 12.92
CA VAL A 86 -11.16 3.34 13.02
C VAL A 86 -9.88 4.13 12.78
N ARG A 87 -8.77 3.74 13.43
CA ARG A 87 -7.50 4.47 13.37
C ARG A 87 -6.82 4.37 12.00
N ILE A 88 -6.85 3.22 11.33
CA ILE A 88 -6.25 3.10 9.98
C ILE A 88 -7.04 3.85 8.91
N GLN A 89 -8.34 4.12 9.13
CA GLN A 89 -9.20 4.86 8.19
C GLN A 89 -9.24 6.37 8.47
N SER A 90 -8.86 6.78 9.68
CA SER A 90 -8.97 8.14 10.17
C SER A 90 -8.01 9.10 9.46
N SER A 91 -8.52 10.28 9.08
CA SER A 91 -7.70 11.39 8.57
C SER A 91 -7.21 12.36 9.66
N THR A 92 -7.82 12.36 10.85
CA THR A 92 -7.51 13.31 11.94
C THR A 92 -6.60 12.71 13.02
N SER A 93 -6.72 11.41 13.27
CA SER A 93 -5.82 10.62 14.13
C SER A 93 -5.39 9.32 13.44
N PRO A 94 -4.66 9.41 12.31
CA PRO A 94 -4.28 8.24 11.52
C PRO A 94 -3.35 7.31 12.31
N MET A 95 -3.38 6.03 11.94
CA MET A 95 -2.30 5.08 12.23
C MET A 95 -1.79 4.50 10.91
N PRO A 96 -0.49 4.67 10.58
CA PRO A 96 0.55 5.34 11.39
C PRO A 96 0.33 6.84 11.65
N PRO A 97 0.92 7.42 12.71
CA PRO A 97 0.80 8.86 13.01
C PRO A 97 1.41 9.76 11.94
N THR A 98 2.35 9.24 11.16
CA THR A 98 2.99 9.94 10.03
C THR A 98 2.05 10.16 8.85
N GLY A 99 0.93 9.44 8.79
CA GLY A 99 -0.06 9.59 7.74
C GLY A 99 -0.86 8.31 7.52
N LYS A 100 -2.04 8.48 6.91
CA LYS A 100 -2.91 7.37 6.53
C LYS A 100 -2.21 6.51 5.47
N MET A 101 -2.26 5.19 5.64
CA MET A 101 -1.79 4.23 4.64
C MET A 101 -2.58 4.35 3.33
N SER A 102 -2.06 3.74 2.25
CA SER A 102 -2.79 3.68 0.99
C SER A 102 -4.19 3.06 1.17
N GLN A 103 -5.16 3.50 0.38
CA GLN A 103 -6.50 2.91 0.44
C GLN A 103 -6.47 1.42 0.07
N ALA A 104 -5.53 0.98 -0.77
CA ALA A 104 -5.39 -0.43 -1.17
C ALA A 104 -4.97 -1.29 0.03
N THR A 105 -4.00 -0.80 0.81
CA THR A 105 -3.58 -1.40 2.08
C THR A 105 -4.74 -1.50 3.07
N ILE A 106 -5.50 -0.43 3.24
CA ILE A 106 -6.65 -0.42 4.15
C ILE A 106 -7.72 -1.41 3.70
N ASN A 107 -7.98 -1.50 2.38
CA ASN A 107 -8.94 -2.44 1.83
C ASN A 107 -8.54 -3.90 2.08
N LEU A 108 -7.24 -4.24 2.13
CA LEU A 108 -6.80 -5.58 2.55
C LEU A 108 -7.19 -5.89 4.00
N PHE A 109 -7.00 -4.96 4.94
CA PHE A 109 -7.42 -5.15 6.33
C PHE A 109 -8.95 -5.28 6.46
N LEU A 110 -9.71 -4.51 5.69
CA LEU A 110 -11.18 -4.59 5.68
C LEU A 110 -11.64 -5.93 5.09
N ALA A 111 -11.06 -6.36 3.97
CA ALA A 111 -11.36 -7.66 3.39
C ALA A 111 -11.01 -8.82 4.35
N TRP A 112 -9.85 -8.76 5.01
CA TRP A 112 -9.45 -9.76 6.00
C TRP A 112 -10.42 -9.84 7.19
N ARG A 113 -10.91 -8.69 7.67
CA ARG A 113 -11.97 -8.62 8.69
C ARG A 113 -13.25 -9.29 8.21
N ASP A 114 -13.70 -8.92 7.01
CA ASP A 114 -14.98 -9.37 6.45
C ASP A 114 -14.96 -10.87 6.10
N GLN A 115 -13.77 -11.43 5.84
CA GLN A 115 -13.53 -12.86 5.65
C GLN A 115 -13.34 -13.64 6.96
N GLY A 116 -13.44 -12.99 8.13
CA GLY A 116 -13.42 -13.66 9.43
C GLY A 116 -12.04 -13.84 10.05
N TYR A 117 -11.07 -12.98 9.70
CA TYR A 117 -9.71 -12.98 10.23
C TYR A 117 -8.96 -14.30 9.95
N LEU A 118 -8.94 -14.73 8.70
CA LEU A 118 -8.27 -15.97 8.30
C LEU A 118 -6.76 -15.90 8.60
N GLU A 119 -6.23 -16.93 9.24
CA GLU A 119 -4.80 -16.95 9.61
C GLU A 119 -3.91 -17.35 8.44
N ASN A 120 -4.27 -18.42 7.73
CA ASN A 120 -3.51 -19.04 6.64
C ASN A 120 -4.33 -19.22 5.38
#